data_AF-A0A1G2G1Z0-F1
#
_entry.id   AF-A0A1G2G1Z0-F1
#
_cell.length_a   1.000
_cell.length_b   1.000
_cell.length_c   1.000
_cell.angle_alpha   90.00
_cell.angle_beta   90.00
_cell.angle_gamma   90.00
#
_symmetry.space_group_name_H-M   'P 1'
#
loop_
_entity.id
_entity.type
_entity.pdbx_description
1 polymer ?
#
loop_
_entity_poly.entity_id
_entity_poly.type
_entity_poly.pdbx_seq_one_letter_code
_entity_poly.pdbx_strand_id
1 'polypeptide(L)'
;MSGGFSLYAKEVFWFLLSAAAVLALVMLVIGGAEYVGSAGNTSLMGDAKARITNALLGLLLALSSWLILNTINPDLVDSTLTIPPIQLVQ
;
A
#
# COMPACT_ATOMS: atom_id res chain seq x y z
N MET A 1 -13.77 11.31 25.02
CA MET A 1 -13.02 10.04 25.10
C MET A 1 -13.35 9.23 23.85
N SER A 2 -12.80 9.63 22.70
CA SER A 2 -13.18 9.07 21.39
C SER A 2 -11.97 9.19 20.48
N GLY A 3 -11.08 8.20 20.50
CA GLY A 3 -9.83 8.28 19.74
C GLY A 3 -8.98 7.02 19.72
N GLY A 4 -9.13 6.09 20.67
CA GLY A 4 -8.30 4.88 20.73
C GLY A 4 -8.47 3.99 19.49
N PHE A 5 -9.71 3.64 19.13
CA PHE A 5 -9.98 2.71 18.02
C PHE A 5 -9.51 3.25 16.65
N SER A 6 -9.68 4.55 16.41
CA SER A 6 -9.25 5.19 15.16
C SER A 6 -7.72 5.12 15.00
N LEU A 7 -6.98 5.33 16.09
CA LEU A 7 -5.52 5.26 16.08
C LEU A 7 -5.03 3.83 15.77
N TYR A 8 -5.61 2.82 16.41
CA TYR A 8 -5.27 1.41 16.14
C TYR A 8 -5.61 1.00 14.70
N ALA A 9 -6.78 1.38 14.19
CA ALA A 9 -7.17 1.06 12.82
C ALA A 9 -6.23 1.73 11.80
N LYS A 10 -5.83 2.98 12.05
CA LYS A 10 -4.89 3.73 11.21
C LYS A 10 -3.50 3.07 11.20
N GLU A 11 -2.94 2.75 12.36
CA GLU A 11 -1.62 2.11 12.44
C GLU A 11 -1.60 0.74 11.76
N VAL A 12 -2.62 -0.09 11.99
CA VAL A 12 -2.75 -1.39 11.33
C VAL A 12 -2.89 -1.23 9.82
N PHE A 13 -3.66 -0.24 9.34
CA PHE A 13 -3.81 0.02 7.92
C PHE A 13 -2.48 0.39 7.25
N TRP A 14 -1.73 1.33 7.84
CA TRP A 14 -0.41 1.71 7.34
C TRP A 14 0.61 0.57 7.39
N PHE A 15 0.56 -0.26 8.44
CA PHE A 15 1.38 -1.47 8.54
C PHE A 15 1.07 -2.47 7.42
N LEU A 16 -0.21 -2.75 7.17
CA LEU A 16 -0.62 -3.66 6.10
C LEU A 16 -0.29 -3.09 4.71
N LEU A 17 -0.50 -1.79 4.49
CA LEU A 17 -0.21 -1.14 3.22
C LEU A 17 1.29 -1.16 2.89
N SER A 18 2.14 -0.84 3.87
CA SER A 18 3.60 -0.91 3.70
C SER A 18 4.08 -2.35 3.48
N ALA A 19 3.56 -3.32 4.22
CA ALA A 19 3.86 -4.73 4.01
C ALA A 19 3.45 -5.21 2.60
N ALA A 20 2.25 -4.84 2.13
CA ALA A 20 1.76 -5.16 0.80
C ALA A 20 2.66 -4.54 -0.29
N ALA A 21 3.10 -3.30 -0.12
CA ALA A 21 3.99 -2.62 -1.06
C ALA A 21 5.36 -3.32 -1.17
N VAL A 22 5.94 -3.73 -0.04
CA VAL A 22 7.22 -4.47 -0.02
C VAL A 22 7.07 -5.83 -0.68
N LEU A 23 6.02 -6.58 -0.36
CA LEU A 23 5.75 -7.88 -0.98
C LEU A 23 5.54 -7.77 -2.50
N ALA A 24 4.80 -6.77 -2.95
CA ALA A 24 4.59 -6.50 -4.37
C ALA A 24 5.93 -6.21 -5.07
N LEU A 25 6.80 -5.40 -4.46
CA LEU A 25 8.13 -5.10 -5.00
C LEU A 25 8.99 -6.37 -5.15
N VAL A 26 9.01 -7.22 -4.11
CA VAL A 26 9.76 -8.49 -4.14
C VAL A 26 9.28 -9.39 -5.27
N MET A 27 7.95 -9.56 -5.42
CA MET A 27 7.39 -10.35 -6.52
C MET A 27 7.72 -9.76 -7.90
N LEU A 28 7.74 -8.43 -8.02
CA LEU A 28 8.09 -7.74 -9.26
C LEU A 28 9.57 -7.96 -9.63
N VAL A 29 10.48 -7.92 -8.65
CA VAL A 29 11.91 -8.19 -8.87
C VAL A 29 12.13 -9.65 -9.28
N ILE A 30 11.49 -10.60 -8.58
CA ILE A 30 11.61 -12.03 -8.91
C ILE A 30 11.03 -12.31 -10.30
N GLY A 31 9.82 -11.82 -10.58
CA GLY A 31 9.17 -12.00 -11.88
C GLY A 31 9.94 -11.30 -13.02
N GLY A 32 10.52 -10.13 -12.75
CA GLY A 32 11.36 -9.41 -13.72
C GLY A 32 12.67 -10.14 -14.01
N ALA A 33 13.34 -10.65 -12.97
CA ALA A 33 14.55 -11.47 -13.14
C ALA A 33 14.26 -12.77 -13.89
N GLU A 34 13.15 -13.44 -13.57
CA GLU A 34 12.69 -14.64 -14.26
C GLU A 34 12.36 -14.34 -15.73
N TYR A 35 11.69 -13.21 -16.01
CA TYR A 35 11.37 -12.79 -17.38
C TYR A 35 12.62 -12.57 -18.24
N VAL A 36 13.64 -11.88 -17.71
CA VAL A 36 14.90 -11.61 -18.42
C VAL A 36 15.74 -12.89 -18.55
N GLY A 37 15.76 -13.74 -17.53
CA GLY A 37 16.52 -15.00 -17.51
C GLY A 37 15.92 -16.11 -18.38
N SER A 38 14.63 -16.01 -18.75
CA SER A 38 13.90 -17.03 -19.52
C SER A 38 14.23 -17.08 -21.02
N ALA A 39 15.37 -16.50 -21.45
CA ALA A 39 15.75 -16.32 -22.85
C ALA A 39 15.52 -17.59 -23.72
N GLY A 40 14.40 -17.62 -24.44
CA GLY A 40 14.03 -18.70 -25.37
C GLY A 40 12.95 -19.68 -24.90
N ASN A 41 12.54 -19.67 -23.62
CA ASN A 41 11.45 -20.52 -23.12
C ASN A 41 10.15 -19.73 -22.97
N THR A 42 9.26 -19.86 -23.95
CA THR A 42 7.96 -19.18 -24.01
C THR A 42 7.06 -19.51 -22.81
N SER A 43 7.20 -20.70 -22.22
CA SER A 43 6.42 -21.11 -21.03
C SER A 43 6.83 -20.28 -19.81
N LEU A 44 8.13 -20.28 -19.48
CA LEU A 44 8.65 -19.52 -18.33
C LEU A 44 8.43 -18.01 -18.49
N MET A 45 8.52 -17.52 -19.72
CA MET A 45 8.23 -16.13 -20.03
C MET A 45 6.75 -15.76 -19.82
N GLY A 46 5.83 -16.71 -20.07
CA GLY A 46 4.40 -16.56 -19.77
C GLY A 46 4.12 -16.54 -18.27
N ASP A 47 4.72 -17.46 -17.52
CA ASP A 47 4.59 -17.55 -16.06
C ASP A 47 5.16 -16.31 -15.36
N ALA A 48 6.32 -15.83 -15.80
CA ALA A 48 6.94 -14.61 -15.29
C ALA A 48 6.05 -13.39 -15.52
N LYS A 49 5.48 -13.26 -16.73
CA LYS A 49 4.51 -12.20 -17.04
C LYS A 49 3.28 -12.28 -16.14
N ALA A 50 2.69 -13.46 -15.98
CA ALA A 50 1.53 -13.65 -15.10
C ALA A 50 1.84 -13.24 -13.66
N ARG A 51 3.04 -13.60 -13.15
CA ARG A 51 3.48 -13.21 -11.81
C ARG A 51 3.64 -11.69 -11.67
N ILE A 52 4.23 -11.01 -12.66
CA ILE A 52 4.33 -9.54 -12.67
C ILE A 52 2.93 -8.91 -12.71
N THR A 53 2.04 -9.39 -13.57
CA THR A 53 0.67 -8.86 -13.67
C THR A 53 -0.10 -9.03 -12.36
N ASN A 54 0.02 -10.19 -11.70
CA ASN A 54 -0.62 -10.43 -10.41
C ASN A 54 -0.05 -9.53 -9.30
N ALA A 55 1.28 -9.32 -9.28
CA ALA A 55 1.91 -8.41 -8.32
C ALA A 55 1.43 -6.95 -8.53
N LEU A 56 1.32 -6.51 -9.79
CA LEU A 56 0.82 -5.19 -10.14
C LEU A 56 -0.66 -5.02 -9.77
N LEU A 57 -1.50 -6.04 -9.99
CA LEU A 57 -2.90 -6.01 -9.58
C LEU A 57 -3.05 -5.96 -8.06
N GLY A 58 -2.24 -6.71 -7.31
CA GLY A 58 -2.20 -6.63 -5.84
C GLY A 58 -1.79 -5.24 -5.34
N LEU A 59 -0.76 -4.64 -5.94
CA LEU A 59 -0.34 -3.28 -5.63
C LEU A 59 -1.43 -2.26 -5.96
N LEU A 60 -2.08 -2.39 -7.12
CA LEU A 60 -3.17 -1.52 -7.54
C LEU A 60 -4.35 -1.61 -6.57
N LEU A 61 -4.70 -2.80 -6.09
CA LEU A 61 -5.73 -3.00 -5.07
C LEU A 61 -5.36 -2.31 -3.75
N ALA A 62 -4.12 -2.45 -3.30
CA ALA A 62 -3.64 -1.79 -2.09
C ALA A 62 -3.68 -0.25 -2.21
N LEU A 63 -3.24 0.29 -3.34
CA LEU A 63 -3.32 1.72 -3.65
C LEU A 63 -4.77 2.21 -3.78
N SER A 64 -5.65 1.41 -4.38
CA SER A 64 -7.08 1.73 -4.48
C SER A 64 -7.72 1.78 -3.08
N SER A 65 -7.33 0.88 -2.18
CA SER A 65 -7.76 0.92 -0.79
C SER A 65 -7.32 2.23 -0.12
N TRP A 66 -6.05 2.61 -0.26
CA TRP A 66 -5.56 3.91 0.25
C TRP A 66 -6.32 5.10 -0.35
N LEU A 67 -6.58 5.09 -1.66
CA LEU A 67 -7.29 6.15 -2.35
C LEU A 67 -8.73 6.31 -1.86
N ILE A 68 -9.43 5.20 -1.60
CA ILE A 68 -10.79 5.21 -1.05
C ILE A 68 -10.79 5.81 0.35
N LEU A 69 -9.86 5.38 1.22
CA LEU A 69 -9.75 5.95 2.58
C LEU A 69 -9.46 7.45 2.53
N ASN A 70 -8.51 7.88 1.69
CA ASN A 70 -8.15 9.28 1.51
C ASN A 70 -9.30 10.13 0.92
N THR A 71 -10.13 9.54 0.05
CA THR A 71 -11.27 10.22 -0.58
C THR A 71 -12.44 10.39 0.38
N ILE A 72 -12.74 9.38 1.20
CA ILE A 72 -13.85 9.43 2.16
C ILE A 72 -13.51 10.34 3.34
N ASN A 73 -12.32 10.20 3.91
CA ASN A 73 -11.86 11.08 4.97
C ASN A 73 -10.32 11.12 5.04
N PRO A 74 -9.68 12.20 4.59
CA PRO A 74 -8.23 12.34 4.66
C PRO A 74 -7.74 12.32 6.11
N ASP A 75 -8.55 12.67 7.12
CA ASP A 75 -8.14 12.65 8.54
C ASP A 75 -7.79 11.25 9.07
N LEU A 76 -8.24 10.19 8.39
CA LEU A 76 -7.86 8.81 8.72
C LEU A 76 -6.44 8.47 8.20
N VAL A 77 -5.94 9.26 7.27
CA VAL A 77 -4.63 9.12 6.62
C VAL A 77 -3.67 10.20 7.14
N ASP A 78 -4.16 11.42 7.34
CA ASP A 78 -3.43 12.59 7.79
C ASP A 78 -3.02 12.44 9.27
N SER A 79 -1.73 12.64 9.52
CA SER A 79 -1.13 12.59 10.86
C SER A 79 -1.06 13.97 11.51
N THR A 80 -1.84 14.92 11.01
CA THR A 80 -1.78 16.32 11.41
C THR A 80 -2.68 16.54 12.62
N LEU A 81 -2.12 16.32 13.81
CA LEU A 81 -2.68 16.82 15.06
C LEU A 81 -2.64 18.35 15.03
N THR A 82 -3.66 18.98 14.45
CA THR A 82 -3.89 20.42 14.61
C THR A 82 -4.29 20.64 16.06
N ILE A 83 -3.31 20.90 16.93
CA ILE A 83 -3.56 21.38 18.29
C ILE A 83 -4.12 22.80 18.11
N PRO A 84 -5.41 23.07 18.42
CA PRO A 84 -5.91 24.43 18.41
C PRO A 84 -5.08 25.27 19.38
N PRO A 85 -4.58 26.46 18.98
CA PRO A 85 -3.89 27.35 19.89
C PRO A 85 -4.80 27.65 21.08
N ILE A 86 -4.28 27.48 22.30
CA ILE A 86 -5.00 27.86 23.52
C ILE A 86 -5.22 29.37 23.45
N GLN A 87 -6.46 29.78 23.23
CA GLN A 87 -6.86 31.17 23.43
C GLN A 87 -6.82 31.41 24.94
N LEU A 88 -5.70 31.98 25.40
CA LEU A 88 -5.63 32.60 26.72
C LEU A 88 -6.61 33.78 26.68
N VAL A 89 -7.82 33.56 27.19
CA VAL A 89 -8.69 34.66 27.64
C VAL A 89 -7.88 35.38 28.71
N GLN A 90 -7.30 36.51 28.32
CA GLN A 90 -6.75 37.51 29.22
C GLN A 90 -7.89 38.15 30.02
#